data_AF-A6GQV4-F1
#
_entry.id   AF-A6GQV4-F1
#
_cell.length_a   1.000
_cell.length_b   1.000
_cell.length_c   1.000
_cell.angle_alpha   90.00
_cell.angle_beta   90.00
_cell.angle_gamma   90.00
#
_symmetry.space_group_name_H-M   'P 1'
#
loop_
_entity.id
_entity.type
_entity.pdbx_description
1 polymer ?
#
loop_
_entity_poly.entity_id
_entity_poly.type
_entity_poly.pdbx_seq_one_letter_code
_entity_poly.pdbx_strand_id
1 'polypeptide(L)' 'MNQGVNICRLCHDGIHDLYDEMQLAKQFSSAETLLADEALQRHFAWVAKKK' A
#
# COMPACT_ATOMS: atom_id res chain seq x y z
N MET A 1 -6.48 -12.45 -15.94
CA MET A 1 -5.12 -12.03 -15.54
C MET A 1 -5.25 -11.30 -14.22
N ASN A 2 -4.50 -11.69 -13.20
CA ASN A 2 -4.52 -11.01 -11.91
C ASN A 2 -3.56 -9.82 -11.99
N GLN A 3 -4.03 -8.59 -11.73
CA GLN A 3 -3.18 -7.41 -11.71
C GLN A 3 -2.61 -7.25 -10.30
N GLY A 4 -1.31 -7.47 -10.16
CA GLY A 4 -0.60 -7.24 -8.89
C GLY A 4 0.19 -5.94 -8.93
N VAL A 5 0.39 -5.31 -7.77
CA VAL A 5 1.27 -4.14 -7.62
C VAL A 5 2.64 -4.61 -7.14
N ASN A 6 3.71 -4.18 -7.81
CA ASN A 6 5.07 -4.53 -7.42
C ASN A 6 5.58 -3.54 -6.35
N ILE A 7 5.68 -4.01 -5.11
CA ILE A 7 6.08 -3.22 -3.94
C ILE A 7 7.09 -3.97 -3.08
N CYS A 8 7.89 -3.24 -2.30
CA CYS A 8 8.82 -3.88 -1.36
C CYS A 8 8.08 -4.46 -0.15
N ARG A 9 8.74 -5.37 0.56
CA ARG A 9 8.16 -6.03 1.75
C ARG A 9 7.69 -5.04 2.82
N LEU A 10 8.47 -4.00 3.11
CA LEU A 10 8.10 -3.00 4.13
C LEU A 10 6.86 -2.19 3.74
N CYS A 11 6.68 -1.87 2.46
CA CYS A 11 5.46 -1.21 1.99
C CYS A 11 4.27 -2.17 2.03
N HIS A 12 4.47 -3.44 1.65
CA HIS A 12 3.43 -4.46 1.72
C HIS A 12 2.94 -4.69 3.15
N ASP A 13 3.87 -4.85 4.10
CA ASP A 13 3.53 -5.08 5.50
C ASP A 13 2.77 -3.87 6.07
N GLY A 14 3.21 -2.63 5.80
CA GLY A 14 2.49 -1.45 6.25
C GLY A 14 1.11 -1.23 5.61
N ILE A 15 0.89 -1.71 4.39
CA ILE A 15 -0.46 -1.71 3.78
C ILE A 15 -1.38 -2.66 4.56
N HIS A 16 -0.90 -3.86 4.89
CA HIS A 16 -1.65 -4.84 5.67
C HIS A 16 -1.79 -4.49 7.17
N ASP A 17 -0.90 -3.66 7.70
CA ASP A 17 -1.03 -3.11 9.05
C ASP A 17 -2.16 -2.07 9.14
N LEU A 18 -2.45 -1.36 8.05
CA LEU A 18 -3.46 -0.29 8.00
C LEU A 18 -4.82 -0.77 7.48
N TYR A 19 -4.83 -1.70 6.53
CA TYR A 19 -6.02 -2.13 5.82
C TYR A 19 -6.11 -3.65 5.73
N ASP A 20 -7.30 -4.17 6.00
CA ASP A 20 -7.58 -5.59 5.80
C ASP A 20 -7.80 -5.95 4.32
N GLU A 21 -7.83 -7.25 4.03
CA GLU A 21 -7.98 -7.78 2.67
C GLU A 21 -9.28 -7.32 1.98
N MET A 22 -10.37 -7.12 2.74
CA MET A 22 -11.66 -6.69 2.22
C MET A 22 -11.64 -5.20 1.84
N GLN A 23 -11.00 -4.36 2.66
CA GLN A 23 -10.78 -2.95 2.37
C GLN A 23 -9.91 -2.80 1.14
N LEU A 24 -8.82 -3.56 1.04
CA LEU A 24 -7.94 -3.55 -0.13
C LEU A 24 -8.69 -3.94 -1.40
N ALA A 25 -9.48 -5.01 -1.36
CA ALA A 25 -10.25 -5.45 -2.53
C ALA A 25 -11.31 -4.42 -2.99
N LYS A 26 -11.93 -3.68 -2.05
CA LYS A 26 -13.03 -2.77 -2.36
C LYS A 26 -12.58 -1.34 -2.66
N GLN A 27 -11.55 -0.87 -1.99
CA GLN A 27 -11.14 0.55 -1.99
C GLN A 27 -9.76 0.76 -2.62
N PHE A 28 -8.90 -0.26 -2.59
CA PHE A 28 -7.52 -0.17 -3.05
C PHE A 28 -7.18 -1.18 -4.14
N SER A 29 -8.07 -1.32 -5.13
CA SER A 29 -7.94 -2.30 -6.21
C SER A 29 -6.91 -1.91 -7.28
N SER A 30 -6.27 -0.75 -7.16
CA SER A 30 -5.25 -0.27 -8.09
C SER A 30 -4.09 0.46 -7.38
N ALA A 31 -2.93 0.54 -8.02
CA ALA A 31 -1.77 1.24 -7.46
C ALA A 31 -2.04 2.73 -7.22
N GLU A 32 -2.85 3.35 -8.08
CA GLU A 32 -3.23 4.76 -7.99
C GLU A 32 -4.02 5.04 -6.70
N THR A 33 -4.94 4.16 -6.34
CA THR A 33 -5.72 4.29 -5.10
C THR A 33 -4.84 4.17 -3.85
N LEU A 34 -3.85 3.27 -3.85
CA LEU A 34 -2.87 3.15 -2.76
C LEU A 34 -1.97 4.38 -2.66
N LEU A 35 -1.55 4.94 -3.79
CA LEU A 35 -0.68 6.13 -3.84
C LEU A 35 -1.41 7.42 -3.46
N ALA A 36 -2.73 7.48 -3.63
CA ALA A 36 -3.55 8.64 -3.27
C ALA A 36 -3.87 8.71 -1.76
N ASP A 37 -3.70 7.61 -1.02
CA ASP A 37 -4.04 7.53 0.40
C ASP A 37 -3.01 8.24 1.29
N GLU A 38 -3.46 9.20 2.10
CA GLU A 38 -2.57 9.99 2.94
C GLU A 38 -1.85 9.17 4.03
N ALA A 39 -2.52 8.15 4.58
CA ALA A 39 -1.90 7.31 5.62
C ALA A 39 -0.76 6.47 5.01
N LEU A 40 -1.00 5.87 3.83
CA LEU A 40 0.02 5.15 3.08
C LEU A 40 1.15 6.06 2.62
N GLN A 41 0.86 7.27 2.13
CA GLN A 41 1.90 8.23 1.75
C GLN A 41 2.87 8.53 2.90
N ARG A 42 2.35 8.69 4.13
CA ARG A 42 3.19 8.89 5.33
C ARG A 42 4.07 7.67 5.61
N HIS A 43 3.50 6.47 5.51
CA HIS A 43 4.26 5.23 5.65
C HIS A 43 5.36 5.11 4.59
N PHE A 44 5.03 5.30 3.31
CA PHE A 44 5.98 5.21 2.20
C PHE A 44 7.10 6.25 2.34
N ALA A 45 6.78 7.48 2.76
CA ALA A 45 7.77 8.51 3.03
C ALA A 45 8.71 8.14 4.19
N TRP A 46 8.22 7.40 5.19
CA TRP A 46 9.06 6.84 6.26
C TRP A 46 9.92 5.68 5.75
N VAL A 47 9.34 4.74 5.00
CA VAL A 47 10.07 3.59 4.40
C VAL A 47 11.19 4.09 3.48
N ALA A 48 10.95 5.14 2.70
CA ALA A 48 11.96 5.74 1.81
C ALA A 48 13.20 6.24 2.56
N LYS A 49 13.08 6.57 3.85
CA LYS A 49 14.19 7.00 4.73
C LYS A 49 14.90 5.84 5.42
N LYS A 50 14.40 4.60 5.32
CA LYS A 50 14.96 3.39 5.95
C LYS A 50 16.00 2.67 5.09
N LYS A 51 16.60 3.37 4.12
CA LYS A 51 17.69 2.86 3.29
C LYS A 51 19.04 3.06 3.96
#